data_AF-A0A1Q3PP94-F1
#
_entry.id   AF-A0A1Q3PP94-F1
#
_cell.length_a   1.000
_cell.length_b   1.000
_cell.length_c   1.000
_cell.angle_alpha   90.00
_cell.angle_beta   90.00
_cell.angle_gamma   90.00
#
_symmetry.space_group_name_H-M   'P 1'
#
loop_
_entity.id
_entity.type
_entity.pdbx_description
1 polymer ?
#
loop_
_entity_poly.entity_id
_entity_poly.type
_entity_poly.pdbx_seq_one_letter_code
_entity_poly.pdbx_strand_id
1 'polypeptide(L)'
;MQTSNGEGVDSKEHSVNPTNDARHASNVSIPLTQSQAEFWYLVESQGCKELAHSLRMVHDLALYHSDVPFDAAEKSALFDLKVLWEGFEKMDEKV
;
A
#
# COMPACT_ATOMS: atom_id res chain seq x y z
N MET A 1 8.62 -36.42 56.21
CA MET A 1 7.29 -36.97 56.56
C MET A 1 6.33 -36.56 55.46
N GLN A 2 5.78 -37.56 54.79
CA GLN A 2 4.88 -37.46 53.64
C GLN A 2 3.44 -37.54 54.17
N THR A 3 2.54 -36.69 53.68
CA THR A 3 1.10 -36.85 53.88
C THR A 3 0.40 -36.78 52.55
N SER A 4 -0.27 -37.88 52.21
CA SER A 4 -1.02 -38.10 50.98
C SER A 4 -2.49 -37.67 51.14
N ASN A 5 -3.06 -37.27 50.01
CA ASN A 5 -4.46 -37.42 49.60
C ASN A 5 -5.55 -36.66 50.38
N GLY A 6 -6.12 -35.67 49.70
CA GLY A 6 -7.51 -35.27 49.87
C GLY A 6 -8.16 -35.22 48.49
N GLU A 7 -8.90 -36.28 48.15
CA GLU A 7 -9.76 -36.33 46.97
C GLU A 7 -11.12 -35.74 47.33
N GLY A 8 -11.55 -34.72 46.59
CA GLY A 8 -12.75 -33.93 46.86
C GLY A 8 -13.41 -33.44 45.57
N VAL A 9 -14.26 -34.29 45.02
CA VAL A 9 -15.60 -34.05 44.43
C VAL A 9 -15.83 -32.76 43.59
N ASP A 10 -16.33 -33.03 42.39
CA ASP A 10 -17.28 -32.27 41.56
C ASP A 10 -16.82 -31.30 40.46
N SER A 11 -17.16 -31.71 39.23
CA SER A 11 -17.94 -30.93 38.25
C SER A 11 -17.45 -29.55 37.84
N LYS A 12 -16.81 -29.47 36.67
CA LYS A 12 -17.45 -28.97 35.42
C LYS A 12 -16.42 -28.80 34.31
N GLU A 13 -16.80 -29.35 33.16
CA GLU A 13 -16.30 -28.99 31.85
C GLU A 13 -16.31 -27.46 31.67
N HIS A 14 -15.13 -26.87 31.54
CA HIS A 14 -14.97 -25.69 30.71
C HIS A 14 -13.78 -25.94 29.80
N SER A 15 -14.09 -26.57 28.67
CA SER A 15 -13.29 -26.58 27.45
C SER A 15 -12.71 -25.17 27.25
N VAL A 16 -11.39 -25.07 27.41
CA VAL A 16 -10.64 -23.85 27.13
C VAL A 16 -10.73 -23.63 25.62
N ASN A 17 -11.63 -22.72 25.28
CA ASN A 17 -11.93 -22.25 23.93
C ASN A 17 -10.62 -21.77 23.25
N PRO A 18 -10.15 -22.38 22.15
CA PRO A 18 -8.95 -21.95 21.45
C PRO A 18 -9.33 -20.90 20.42
N THR A 19 -9.90 -19.78 20.85
CA THR A 19 -10.34 -18.76 19.89
C THR A 19 -10.28 -17.37 20.49
N ASN A 20 -9.06 -16.82 20.63
CA ASN A 20 -8.86 -15.37 20.60
C ASN A 20 -7.39 -14.93 20.52
N ASP A 21 -6.56 -15.64 19.76
CA ASP A 21 -5.28 -15.05 19.35
C ASP A 21 -5.44 -14.19 18.08
N ALA A 22 -6.27 -13.16 18.21
CA ALA A 22 -6.34 -12.05 17.25
C ALA A 22 -5.26 -10.98 17.54
N ARG A 23 -4.34 -11.23 18.48
CA ARG A 23 -3.31 -10.27 18.93
C ARG A 23 -2.11 -10.20 17.97
N HIS A 24 -2.07 -11.07 16.98
CA HIS A 24 -1.03 -11.12 15.95
C HIS A 24 -1.51 -10.74 14.54
N ALA A 25 -2.69 -10.13 14.39
CA ALA A 25 -2.99 -9.33 13.20
C ALA A 25 -2.26 -7.97 13.28
N SER A 26 -0.95 -8.02 13.56
CA SER A 26 -0.07 -6.92 13.15
C SER A 26 -0.16 -6.94 11.64
N ASN A 27 -0.83 -5.94 11.06
CA ASN A 27 -0.68 -5.66 9.64
C ASN A 27 0.80 -5.29 9.46
N VAL A 28 1.64 -6.32 9.29
CA VAL A 28 3.06 -6.17 9.01
C VAL A 28 3.09 -5.44 7.68
N SER A 29 3.28 -4.12 7.75
CA SER A 29 3.54 -3.29 6.59
C SER A 29 4.70 -3.96 5.89
N ILE A 30 4.42 -4.53 4.71
CA ILE A 30 5.46 -5.16 3.89
C ILE A 30 6.52 -4.08 3.69
N PRO A 31 7.77 -4.30 4.13
CA PRO A 31 8.81 -3.31 3.92
C PRO A 31 8.93 -3.02 2.43
N LEU A 32 8.97 -1.74 2.08
CA LEU A 32 9.22 -1.34 0.71
C LEU A 32 10.57 -1.91 0.25
N THR A 33 10.64 -2.30 -1.01
CA THR A 33 11.95 -2.55 -1.62
C THR A 33 12.77 -1.26 -1.62
N GLN A 34 14.09 -1.36 -1.71
CA GLN A 34 14.96 -0.20 -1.78
C GLN A 34 14.55 0.77 -2.91
N SER A 35 14.24 0.24 -4.09
CA SER A 35 13.77 1.02 -5.24
C SER A 35 12.44 1.74 -4.99
N GLN A 36 11.51 1.11 -4.28
CA GLN A 36 10.24 1.73 -3.91
C GLN A 36 10.43 2.85 -2.89
N ALA A 37 11.33 2.66 -1.90
CA ALA A 37 11.65 3.68 -0.92
C ALA A 37 12.36 4.89 -1.55
N GLU A 38 13.30 4.65 -2.48
CA GLU A 38 13.97 5.70 -3.24
C GLU A 38 12.98 6.48 -4.11
N PHE A 39 12.08 5.77 -4.80
CA PHE A 39 11.02 6.41 -5.57
C PHE A 39 10.12 7.26 -4.67
N TRP A 40 9.71 6.73 -3.52
CA TRP A 40 8.87 7.45 -2.57
C TRP A 40 9.54 8.73 -2.07
N TYR A 41 10.83 8.66 -1.75
CA TYR A 41 11.61 9.83 -1.34
C TYR A 41 11.67 10.91 -2.43
N LEU A 42 11.80 10.53 -3.70
CA LEU A 42 11.75 11.47 -4.82
C LEU A 42 10.39 12.13 -4.95
N VAL A 43 9.31 11.36 -4.79
CA VAL A 43 7.94 11.88 -4.86
C VAL A 43 7.66 12.86 -3.72
N GLU A 44 8.02 12.52 -2.49
CA GLU A 44 7.85 13.41 -1.33
C GLU A 44 8.69 14.68 -1.44
N SER A 45 9.93 14.59 -1.92
CA SER A 45 10.83 15.76 -2.01
C SER A 45 10.41 16.77 -3.08
N GLN A 46 9.78 16.30 -4.17
CA GLN A 46 9.34 17.16 -5.28
C GLN A 46 7.90 17.67 -5.11
N GLY A 47 7.05 16.93 -4.40
CA GLY A 47 5.63 17.22 -4.19
C GLY A 47 4.72 16.47 -5.18
N CYS A 48 3.70 15.80 -4.64
CA CYS A 48 2.73 15.02 -5.42
C CYS A 48 1.98 15.89 -6.44
N LYS A 49 1.56 17.08 -6.03
CA LYS A 49 0.82 18.02 -6.89
C LYS A 49 1.66 18.53 -8.05
N GLU A 50 2.90 18.92 -7.80
CA GLU A 50 3.84 19.42 -8.80
C GLU A 50 4.18 18.33 -9.82
N LEU A 51 4.40 17.09 -9.35
CA LEU A 51 4.62 15.93 -10.21
C LEU A 51 3.38 15.61 -11.05
N ALA A 52 2.19 15.57 -10.45
CA ALA A 52 0.96 15.31 -11.17
C ALA A 52 0.73 16.34 -12.29
N HIS A 53 0.89 17.63 -11.96
CA HIS A 53 0.78 18.71 -12.93
C HIS A 53 1.81 18.58 -14.06
N SER A 54 3.06 18.27 -13.73
CA SER A 54 4.13 18.09 -14.73
C SER A 54 3.85 16.94 -15.68
N LEU A 55 3.39 15.80 -15.18
CA LEU A 55 3.03 14.64 -16.03
C LEU A 55 1.85 14.96 -16.93
N ARG A 56 0.81 15.62 -16.40
CA ARG A 56 -0.32 16.06 -17.20
C ARG A 56 0.10 17.01 -18.33
N MET A 57 0.99 17.96 -18.05
CA MET A 57 1.53 18.86 -19.07
C MET A 57 2.25 18.09 -20.20
N VAL A 58 3.11 17.13 -19.87
CA VAL A 58 3.82 16.32 -20.87
C VAL A 58 2.84 15.51 -21.71
N HIS A 59 1.83 14.93 -21.09
CA HIS A 59 0.78 14.18 -21.77
C HIS A 59 -0.03 15.05 -22.74
N ASP A 60 -0.49 16.22 -22.28
CA ASP A 60 -1.28 17.13 -23.11
C ASP A 60 -0.42 17.71 -24.25
N LEU A 61 0.86 17.98 -24.00
CA LEU A 61 1.82 18.37 -25.04
C LEU A 61 1.96 17.28 -26.11
N ALA A 62 2.13 16.03 -25.70
CA ALA A 62 2.22 14.92 -26.64
C ALA A 62 0.92 14.80 -27.46
N LEU A 63 -0.25 14.80 -26.82
CA LEU A 63 -1.52 14.58 -27.51
C LEU A 63 -1.95 15.71 -28.44
N TYR A 64 -1.71 16.97 -28.06
CA TYR A 64 -2.31 18.11 -28.76
C TYR A 64 -1.31 18.98 -29.51
N HIS A 65 -0.02 18.83 -29.23
CA HIS A 65 1.03 19.68 -29.79
C HIS A 65 2.15 18.90 -30.49
N SER A 66 2.03 17.57 -30.57
CA SER A 66 2.90 16.73 -31.40
C SER A 66 2.25 16.45 -32.75
N ASP A 67 3.00 16.64 -33.83
CA ASP A 67 2.61 16.19 -35.17
C ASP A 67 2.94 14.69 -35.40
N VAL A 68 3.41 13.99 -34.36
CA VAL A 68 3.83 12.58 -34.45
C VAL A 68 2.63 11.66 -34.18
N PRO A 69 2.29 10.74 -35.10
CA PRO A 69 1.24 9.76 -34.87
C PRO A 69 1.67 8.71 -33.85
N PHE A 70 0.75 8.33 -32.97
CA PHE A 70 1.04 7.35 -31.91
C PHE A 70 0.78 5.90 -32.31
N ASP A 71 1.79 5.06 -32.10
CA ASP A 71 1.69 3.62 -32.14
C ASP A 71 1.04 3.04 -30.85
N ALA A 72 1.00 1.71 -30.75
CA ALA A 72 0.40 1.05 -29.58
C ALA A 72 1.23 1.22 -28.30
N ALA A 73 2.55 1.25 -28.41
CA ALA A 73 3.44 1.40 -27.26
C ALA A 73 3.35 2.83 -26.70
N GLU A 74 3.32 3.83 -27.56
CA GLU A 74 3.18 5.23 -27.18
C GLU A 74 1.83 5.53 -26.53
N LYS A 75 0.75 4.92 -27.05
CA LYS A 75 -0.58 4.99 -26.40
C LYS A 75 -0.59 4.36 -25.01
N SER A 76 0.09 3.23 -24.85
CA SER A 76 0.24 2.59 -23.52
C SER A 76 1.00 3.50 -22.57
N ALA A 77 2.12 4.10 -23.02
CA ALA A 77 2.92 5.00 -22.21
C ALA A 77 2.13 6.25 -21.77
N LEU A 78 1.30 6.83 -22.66
CA LEU A 78 0.42 7.95 -22.31
C LEU A 78 -0.65 7.55 -21.29
N PHE A 79 -1.18 6.33 -21.40
CA PHE A 79 -2.11 5.79 -20.41
C PHE A 79 -1.44 5.54 -19.06
N ASP A 80 -0.22 4.99 -19.04
CA ASP A 80 0.55 4.78 -17.81
C ASP A 80 0.88 6.12 -17.13
N LEU A 81 1.22 7.15 -17.92
CA LEU A 81 1.38 8.52 -17.44
C LEU A 81 0.11 9.01 -16.73
N LYS A 82 -1.05 8.74 -17.33
CA LYS A 82 -2.36 9.10 -16.77
C LYS A 82 -2.62 8.44 -15.43
N VAL A 83 -2.42 7.12 -15.36
CA VAL A 83 -2.60 6.37 -14.12
C VAL A 83 -1.65 6.89 -13.03
N LEU A 84 -0.41 7.24 -13.41
CA LEU A 84 0.59 7.73 -12.46
C LEU A 84 0.23 9.09 -11.87
N TRP A 85 -0.18 10.09 -12.68
CA TRP A 85 -0.56 11.39 -12.12
C TRP A 85 -1.85 11.32 -11.30
N GLU A 86 -2.83 10.51 -11.69
CA GLU A 86 -4.05 10.30 -10.89
C GLU A 86 -3.71 9.63 -9.54
N GLY A 87 -2.68 8.78 -9.54
CA GLY A 87 -2.10 8.22 -8.33
C GLY A 87 -1.54 9.30 -7.40
N PHE A 88 -0.76 10.23 -7.95
CA PHE A 88 -0.22 11.37 -7.19
C PHE A 88 -1.30 12.32 -6.66
N GLU A 89 -2.33 12.63 -7.46
CA GLU A 89 -3.46 13.45 -7.02
C GLU A 89 -4.17 12.82 -5.79
N LYS A 90 -4.41 11.50 -5.84
CA LYS A 90 -5.02 10.77 -4.71
C LYS A 90 -4.11 10.67 -3.48
N MET A 91 -2.80 10.79 -3.66
CA MET A 91 -1.84 10.81 -2.56
C MET A 91 -1.81 12.17 -1.89
N ASP A 92 -1.92 13.25 -2.67
CA ASP A 92 -2.02 14.63 -2.17
C ASP A 92 -3.31 14.84 -1.33
N GLU A 93 -4.44 14.24 -1.75
CA GLU A 93 -5.71 14.31 -1.00
C GLU A 93 -5.70 13.65 0.39
N LYS A 94 -4.69 12.81 0.68
CA LYS A 94 -4.61 12.02 1.93
C LYS A 94 -3.63 12.59 2.96
N VAL A 95 -2.88 13.64 2.60
CA VAL A 95 -1.88 14.32 3.45
C VAL A 95 -2.50 15.57 4.08
#